data_AF-A0A449BDK4-F1
#
_entry.id   AF-A0A449BDK4-F1
#
_cell.length_a   1.000
_cell.length_b   1.000
_cell.length_c   1.000
_cell.angle_alpha   90.00
_cell.angle_beta   90.00
_cell.angle_gamma   90.00
#
_symmetry.space_group_name_H-M   'P 1'
#
loop_
_entity.id
_entity.type
_entity.pdbx_description
1 polymer ?
#
loop_
_entity_poly.entity_id
_entity_poly.type
_entity_poly.pdbx_seq_one_letter_code
_entity_poly.pdbx_strand_id
1 'polypeptide(L)'
;MIKLENISKKYRGKISKVIFKDANLHIEKKGIYCIKGKSGIGKSTLLRIISGIENADSGKIFFNNKEIKSTNEFLKLRKNRIGILSQNHNYPMEYSIEYYFESLGRILKTKIEYKRIIALFNKDKILSKKYDDLSAGEKRIIEIAGAFLIDSKDVIILDEPFSNLDSNNSLVLSELLKLESKDKTIIIVSHEEENLNDIVDFYIEINDRKIRVVKNNKNILNAEYDKQVTKEKKIVINFQK
;
A
#
# COMPACT_ATOMS: atom_id res chain seq x y z
N MET A 1 -3.32 -13.46 8.04
CA MET A 1 -2.88 -13.74 6.66
C MET A 1 -1.37 -13.76 6.53
N ILE A 2 -0.68 -12.63 6.74
CA ILE A 2 0.78 -12.54 6.75
C ILE A 2 1.23 -12.54 8.21
N LYS A 3 2.23 -13.37 8.55
CA LYS A 3 2.82 -13.39 9.90
C LYS A 3 4.33 -13.32 9.79
N LEU A 4 4.94 -12.42 10.55
CA LEU A 4 6.37 -12.34 10.79
C LEU A 4 6.61 -12.77 12.24
N GLU A 5 7.46 -13.78 12.43
CA GLU A 5 7.83 -14.26 13.76
C GLU A 5 9.33 -14.03 14.00
N ASN A 6 9.64 -13.24 15.03
CA ASN A 6 11.01 -12.96 15.49
C ASN A 6 11.95 -12.49 14.36
N ILE A 7 11.45 -11.61 13.48
CA ILE A 7 12.22 -11.08 12.37
C ILE A 7 13.29 -10.12 12.88
N SER A 8 14.54 -10.38 12.50
CA SER A 8 15.64 -9.44 12.69
C SER A 8 16.24 -9.02 11.36
N LYS A 9 16.68 -7.77 11.30
CA LYS A 9 17.32 -7.20 10.10
C LYS A 9 18.34 -6.14 10.48
N LYS A 10 19.55 -6.26 9.96
CA LYS A 10 20.62 -5.26 10.06
C LYS A 10 21.28 -5.02 8.70
N TYR A 11 21.57 -3.76 8.40
CA TYR A 11 22.47 -3.42 7.30
C TYR A 11 23.88 -3.26 7.83
N ARG A 12 24.83 -3.93 7.17
CA ARG A 12 26.26 -3.79 7.45
C ARG A 12 26.83 -2.70 6.55
N GLY A 13 27.61 -1.80 7.12
CA GLY A 13 28.28 -0.70 6.45
C GLY A 13 29.32 -0.10 7.40
N LYS A 14 29.78 1.14 7.14
CA LYS A 14 30.69 1.85 8.06
C LYS A 14 30.12 1.95 9.48
N ILE A 15 28.80 2.11 9.59
CA ILE A 15 28.05 2.02 10.85
C ILE A 15 26.96 0.98 10.63
N SER A 16 26.96 -0.08 11.45
CA SER A 16 25.91 -1.10 11.38
C SER A 16 24.58 -0.50 11.84
N LYS A 17 23.53 -0.64 11.02
CA LYS A 17 22.19 -0.15 11.36
C LYS A 17 21.25 -1.33 11.57
N VAL A 18 20.82 -1.53 12.81
CA VAL A 18 19.79 -2.51 13.14
C VAL A 18 18.43 -1.89 12.87
N ILE A 19 17.66 -2.52 11.99
CA ILE A 19 16.32 -2.11 11.60
C ILE A 19 15.27 -2.83 12.45
N PHE A 20 15.37 -4.15 12.54
CA PHE A 20 14.47 -4.99 13.35
C PHE A 20 15.26 -5.89 14.28
N LYS A 21 14.73 -6.10 15.49
CA LYS A 21 15.24 -7.06 16.48
C LYS A 21 14.08 -7.84 17.07
N ASP A 22 14.00 -9.12 16.71
CA ASP A 22 12.95 -10.06 17.14
C ASP A 22 11.53 -9.48 16.97
N ALA A 23 11.33 -8.78 15.85
CA ALA A 23 10.09 -8.10 15.55
C ALA A 23 9.01 -9.10 15.11
N ASN A 24 7.80 -8.89 15.61
CA ASN A 24 6.64 -9.71 15.30
C ASN A 24 5.59 -8.83 14.61
N LEU A 25 4.93 -9.38 13.59
CA LEU A 25 3.86 -8.70 12.87
C LEU A 25 2.79 -9.72 12.49
N HIS A 26 1.54 -9.35 12.68
CA HIS A 26 0.40 -10.10 12.19
C HIS A 26 -0.52 -9.18 11.38
N ILE A 27 -0.69 -9.48 10.11
CA ILE A 27 -1.64 -8.81 9.22
C ILE A 27 -2.72 -9.82 8.88
N GLU A 28 -3.97 -9.49 9.17
CA GLU A 28 -5.13 -10.34 8.87
C GLU A 28 -5.50 -10.26 7.38
N LYS A 29 -6.59 -10.93 6.98
CA LYS A 29 -7.11 -10.78 5.62
C LYS A 29 -7.96 -9.53 5.56
N LYS A 30 -7.98 -8.88 4.39
CA LYS A 30 -8.82 -7.72 4.08
C LYS A 30 -8.41 -6.48 4.89
N GLY A 31 -8.95 -5.33 4.50
CA GLY A 31 -8.68 -4.05 5.16
C GLY A 31 -7.40 -3.36 4.69
N ILE A 32 -7.28 -2.12 5.13
CA ILE A 32 -6.17 -1.22 4.77
C ILE A 32 -5.24 -1.05 5.97
N TYR A 33 -3.98 -1.47 5.78
CA TYR A 33 -2.89 -1.34 6.73
C TYR A 33 -1.94 -0.23 6.27
N CYS A 34 -1.73 0.80 7.07
CA CYS A 34 -0.77 1.86 6.78
C CYS A 34 0.46 1.73 7.69
N ILE A 35 1.66 1.61 7.10
CA ILE A 35 2.92 1.63 7.83
C ILE A 35 3.31 3.08 8.12
N LYS A 36 3.35 3.46 9.40
CA LYS A 36 3.75 4.78 9.87
C LYS A 36 5.09 4.75 10.61
N GLY A 37 5.81 5.86 10.57
CA GLY A 37 7.05 6.06 11.31
C GLY A 37 8.00 7.04 10.64
N LYS A 38 8.99 7.51 11.40
CA LYS A 38 9.99 8.48 10.96
C LYS A 38 10.77 7.98 9.72
N SER A 39 11.35 8.91 8.96
CA SER A 39 12.23 8.54 7.85
C SER A 39 13.40 7.67 8.34
N GLY A 40 13.76 6.65 7.55
CA GLY A 40 14.85 5.73 7.88
C GLY A 40 14.57 4.73 9.01
N ILE A 41 13.35 4.64 9.54
CA ILE A 41 13.01 3.70 10.62
C ILE A 41 12.89 2.23 10.16
N GLY A 42 12.69 2.00 8.86
CA GLY A 42 12.57 0.66 8.28
C GLY A 42 11.29 0.37 7.50
N LYS A 43 10.45 1.37 7.18
CA LYS A 43 9.18 1.18 6.44
C LYS A 43 9.36 0.42 5.12
N SER A 44 10.24 0.91 4.24
CA SER A 44 10.51 0.24 2.96
C SER A 44 11.22 -1.11 3.15
N THR A 45 12.05 -1.28 4.19
CA THR A 45 12.63 -2.58 4.54
C THR A 45 11.55 -3.58 4.93
N LEU A 46 10.55 -3.17 5.70
CA LEU A 46 9.40 -4.01 6.06
C LEU A 46 8.61 -4.42 4.80
N LEU A 47 8.30 -3.48 3.91
CA LEU A 47 7.64 -3.79 2.64
C LEU A 47 8.43 -4.78 1.79
N ARG A 48 9.75 -4.59 1.66
CA ARG A 48 10.61 -5.50 0.89
C ARG A 48 10.70 -6.89 1.51
N ILE A 49 10.68 -7.00 2.84
CA ILE A 49 10.62 -8.30 3.54
C ILE A 49 9.27 -8.99 3.31
N ILE A 50 8.15 -8.27 3.49
CA ILE A 50 6.80 -8.83 3.29
C ILE A 50 6.61 -9.30 1.83
N SER A 51 7.11 -8.52 0.88
CA SER A 51 7.06 -8.88 -0.54
C SER A 51 8.12 -9.92 -0.95
N GLY A 52 9.11 -10.23 -0.12
CA GLY A 52 10.22 -11.12 -0.51
C GLY A 52 11.15 -10.54 -1.57
N ILE A 53 11.17 -9.21 -1.73
CA ILE A 53 12.24 -8.50 -2.47
C ILE A 53 13.55 -8.58 -1.68
N GLU A 54 13.46 -8.62 -0.35
CA GLU A 54 14.61 -8.66 0.55
C GLU A 54 14.40 -9.72 1.64
N ASN A 55 15.45 -10.46 1.99
CA ASN A 55 15.41 -11.43 3.08
C ASN A 55 15.63 -10.75 4.44
N ALA A 56 14.96 -11.26 5.48
CA ALA A 56 15.35 -11.03 6.86
C ALA A 56 16.66 -11.80 7.18
N ASP A 57 17.37 -11.37 8.23
CA ASP A 57 18.58 -12.06 8.67
C ASP A 57 18.25 -13.27 9.57
N SER A 58 17.10 -13.24 10.25
CA SER A 58 16.56 -14.34 11.04
C SER A 58 15.05 -14.20 11.21
N GLY A 59 14.43 -15.23 11.77
CA GLY A 59 12.98 -15.32 11.99
C GLY A 59 12.26 -16.07 10.88
N LYS A 60 10.93 -16.09 10.94
CA LYS A 60 10.07 -16.84 10.03
C LYS A 60 8.99 -15.96 9.42
N ILE A 61 8.64 -16.26 8.18
CA ILE A 61 7.61 -15.54 7.42
C ILE A 61 6.56 -16.54 7.00
N PHE A 62 5.30 -16.22 7.23
CA PHE A 62 4.16 -17.05 6.87
C PHE A 62 3.19 -16.28 5.98
N PHE A 63 2.62 -16.97 5.01
CA PHE A 63 1.51 -16.49 4.19
C PHE A 63 0.40 -17.53 4.18
N ASN A 64 -0.81 -17.14 4.59
CA ASN A 64 -1.95 -18.07 4.79
C ASN A 64 -1.55 -19.30 5.63
N ASN A 65 -0.86 -19.07 6.75
CA ASN A 65 -0.34 -20.08 7.68
C ASN A 65 0.71 -21.05 7.10
N LYS A 66 1.12 -20.88 5.84
CA LYS A 66 2.25 -21.60 5.26
C LYS A 66 3.54 -20.82 5.46
N GLU A 67 4.53 -21.43 6.11
CA GLU A 67 5.88 -20.86 6.21
C GLU A 67 6.51 -20.76 4.82
N ILE A 68 7.12 -19.62 4.52
CA ILE A 68 7.88 -19.38 3.30
C ILE A 68 9.36 -19.60 3.63
N LYS A 69 9.97 -20.61 3.02
CA LYS A 69 11.32 -21.07 3.36
C LYS A 69 12.38 -20.73 2.33
N SER A 70 11.98 -20.22 1.16
CA SER A 70 12.93 -19.96 0.08
C SER A 70 12.55 -18.78 -0.80
N THR A 71 13.56 -18.22 -1.47
CA THR A 71 13.40 -17.18 -2.50
C THR A 71 12.44 -17.62 -3.61
N ASN A 72 12.48 -18.89 -4.02
CA ASN A 72 11.60 -19.42 -5.05
C ASN A 72 10.13 -19.45 -4.62
N GLU A 73 9.85 -19.74 -3.35
CA GLU A 73 8.50 -19.63 -2.81
C GLU A 73 8.02 -18.17 -2.77
N PHE A 74 8.89 -17.23 -2.39
CA PHE A 74 8.59 -15.80 -2.47
C PHE A 74 8.34 -15.31 -3.90
N LEU A 75 9.10 -15.79 -4.88
CA LEU A 75 8.90 -15.46 -6.29
C LEU A 75 7.53 -15.93 -6.78
N LYS A 76 7.15 -17.18 -6.48
CA LYS A 76 5.82 -17.72 -6.80
C LYS A 76 4.71 -16.92 -6.10
N LEU A 77 4.90 -16.61 -4.82
CA LEU A 77 3.95 -15.82 -4.04
C LEU A 77 3.74 -14.42 -4.62
N ARG A 78 4.82 -13.68 -4.91
CA ARG A 78 4.74 -12.36 -5.56
C ARG A 78 4.03 -12.43 -6.89
N LYS A 79 4.44 -13.36 -7.75
CA LYS A 79 3.86 -13.49 -9.08
C LYS A 79 2.35 -13.71 -9.03
N ASN A 80 1.87 -14.50 -8.09
CA ASN A 80 0.48 -14.98 -8.11
C ASN A 80 -0.45 -14.32 -7.09
N ARG A 81 0.06 -13.76 -5.98
CA ARG A 81 -0.75 -13.33 -4.83
C ARG A 81 -0.46 -11.93 -4.31
N ILE A 82 0.69 -11.33 -4.66
CA ILE A 82 1.04 -9.97 -4.22
C ILE A 82 1.14 -9.02 -5.43
N GLY A 83 0.31 -8.00 -5.45
CA GLY A 83 0.44 -6.83 -6.32
C GLY A 83 1.35 -5.81 -5.67
N ILE A 84 2.29 -5.24 -6.42
CA ILE A 84 3.24 -4.27 -5.87
C ILE A 84 3.29 -3.08 -6.81
N LEU A 85 3.05 -1.90 -6.25
CA LEU A 85 3.43 -0.66 -6.91
C LEU A 85 4.95 -0.53 -6.81
N SER A 86 5.62 -0.62 -7.95
CA SER A 86 7.08 -0.62 -8.02
C SER A 86 7.58 0.75 -8.47
N GLN A 87 8.42 1.38 -7.65
CA GLN A 87 9.06 2.67 -7.99
C GLN A 87 10.08 2.55 -9.15
N ASN A 88 10.60 1.34 -9.41
CA ASN A 88 11.63 1.10 -10.43
C ASN A 88 11.12 0.12 -11.51
N HIS A 89 9.83 0.13 -11.81
CA HIS A 89 9.32 -0.71 -12.89
C HIS A 89 9.77 -0.16 -14.24
N ASN A 90 10.52 -0.96 -15.00
CA ASN A 90 10.92 -0.61 -16.35
C ASN A 90 9.76 -0.89 -17.32
N TYR A 91 8.96 0.14 -17.60
CA TYR A 91 7.99 0.08 -18.68
C TYR A 91 8.73 0.13 -20.03
N PRO A 92 8.32 -0.67 -21.03
CA PRO A 92 8.95 -0.63 -22.35
C PRO A 92 8.67 0.70 -23.05
N MET A 93 9.70 1.27 -23.67
CA MET A 93 9.64 2.59 -24.33
C MET A 93 8.97 2.52 -25.70
N GLU A 94 8.99 1.35 -26.34
CA GLU A 94 8.55 1.16 -27.72
C GLU A 94 7.05 0.88 -27.84
N TYR A 95 6.43 0.39 -26.77
CA TYR A 95 5.06 -0.11 -26.78
C TYR A 95 4.07 0.82 -26.08
N SER A 96 2.81 0.79 -26.53
CA SER A 96 1.73 1.41 -25.77
C SER A 96 1.49 0.65 -24.46
N ILE A 97 0.91 1.35 -23.48
CA ILE A 97 0.56 0.73 -22.19
C ILE A 97 -0.42 -0.42 -22.37
N GLU A 98 -1.42 -0.26 -23.24
CA GLU A 98 -2.37 -1.32 -23.56
C GLU A 98 -1.66 -2.56 -24.09
N TYR A 99 -0.80 -2.41 -25.10
CA TYR A 99 -0.06 -3.54 -25.65
C TYR A 99 0.79 -4.23 -24.59
N TYR A 100 1.49 -3.44 -23.76
CA TYR A 100 2.31 -3.97 -22.69
C TYR A 100 1.50 -4.80 -21.69
N PHE A 101 0.39 -4.25 -21.19
CA PHE A 101 -0.46 -4.95 -20.24
C PHE A 101 -1.08 -6.21 -20.85
N GLU A 102 -1.63 -6.14 -22.06
CA GLU A 102 -2.17 -7.31 -22.77
C GLU A 102 -1.11 -8.41 -22.97
N SER A 103 0.14 -8.03 -23.26
CA SER A 103 1.26 -8.97 -23.38
C SER A 103 1.56 -9.68 -22.06
N LEU A 104 1.48 -8.97 -20.92
CA LEU A 104 1.64 -9.57 -19.59
C LEU A 104 0.51 -10.57 -19.31
N GLY A 105 -0.74 -10.22 -19.65
CA GLY A 105 -1.88 -11.14 -19.51
C GLY A 105 -1.66 -12.45 -20.27
N ARG A 106 -1.14 -12.38 -21.51
CA ARG A 106 -0.78 -13.56 -22.30
C ARG A 106 0.34 -14.38 -21.67
N ILE A 107 1.44 -13.74 -21.25
CA ILE A 107 2.60 -14.40 -20.62
C ILE A 107 2.19 -15.10 -19.32
N LEU A 108 1.34 -14.45 -18.53
CA LEU A 108 0.86 -14.95 -17.25
C LEU A 108 -0.32 -15.92 -17.42
N LYS A 109 -0.87 -16.04 -18.63
CA LYS A 109 -2.06 -16.83 -18.96
C LYS A 109 -3.25 -16.47 -18.06
N THR A 110 -3.48 -15.18 -17.88
CA THR A 110 -4.56 -14.64 -17.04
C THR A 110 -5.25 -13.48 -17.74
N LYS A 111 -6.54 -13.31 -17.47
CA LYS A 111 -7.23 -12.06 -17.74
C LYS A 111 -6.68 -10.99 -16.79
N ILE A 112 -6.55 -9.79 -17.30
CA ILE A 112 -6.05 -8.61 -16.58
C ILE A 112 -7.16 -7.57 -16.49
N GLU A 113 -7.20 -6.80 -15.41
CA GLU A 113 -8.33 -5.90 -15.09
C GLU A 113 -7.97 -4.41 -15.05
N TYR A 114 -6.81 -4.03 -15.61
CA TYR A 114 -6.31 -2.66 -15.57
C TYR A 114 -7.27 -1.61 -16.14
N LYS A 115 -8.08 -1.97 -17.16
CA LYS A 115 -9.03 -1.04 -17.81
C LYS A 115 -10.06 -0.50 -16.83
N ARG A 116 -10.57 -1.34 -15.91
CA ARG A 116 -11.53 -0.91 -14.88
C ARG A 116 -10.93 0.20 -14.02
N ILE A 117 -9.68 0.02 -13.59
CA ILE A 117 -9.00 0.98 -12.73
C ILE A 117 -8.75 2.28 -13.47
N ILE A 118 -8.22 2.24 -14.70
CA ILE A 118 -7.92 3.44 -15.48
C ILE A 118 -9.20 4.23 -15.81
N ALA A 119 -10.31 3.53 -16.07
CA ALA A 119 -11.61 4.16 -16.30
C ALA A 119 -12.13 4.92 -15.06
N LEU A 120 -11.86 4.44 -13.84
CA LEU A 120 -12.22 5.18 -12.60
C LEU A 120 -11.55 6.56 -12.53
N PHE A 121 -10.35 6.69 -13.10
CA PHE A 121 -9.64 7.97 -13.20
C PHE A 121 -10.05 8.80 -14.44
N ASN A 122 -10.96 8.31 -15.28
CA ASN A 122 -11.33 8.92 -16.57
C ASN A 122 -10.11 9.15 -17.49
N LYS A 123 -9.19 8.19 -17.53
CA LYS A 123 -7.91 8.30 -18.26
C LYS A 123 -7.75 7.29 -19.40
N ASP A 124 -8.81 6.75 -19.98
CA ASP A 124 -8.73 5.71 -21.02
C ASP A 124 -7.77 6.04 -22.18
N LYS A 125 -7.69 7.33 -22.57
CA LYS A 125 -6.81 7.81 -23.64
C LYS A 125 -5.31 7.61 -23.37
N ILE A 126 -4.89 7.38 -22.13
CA ILE A 126 -3.46 7.15 -21.83
C ILE A 126 -3.00 5.76 -22.24
N LEU A 127 -3.94 4.82 -22.42
CA LEU A 127 -3.64 3.43 -22.78
C LEU A 127 -3.00 3.26 -24.15
N SER A 128 -3.33 4.15 -25.09
CA SER A 128 -2.75 4.15 -26.43
C SER A 128 -1.38 4.83 -26.51
N LYS A 129 -0.94 5.50 -25.45
CA LYS A 129 0.34 6.22 -25.38
C LYS A 129 1.46 5.30 -24.90
N LYS A 130 2.71 5.70 -25.16
CA LYS A 130 3.90 5.11 -24.53
C LYS A 130 4.05 5.66 -23.11
N TYR A 131 4.73 4.93 -22.24
CA TYR A 131 4.91 5.33 -20.85
C TYR A 131 5.60 6.69 -20.71
N ASP A 132 6.61 6.97 -21.54
CA ASP A 132 7.38 8.21 -21.43
C ASP A 132 6.62 9.46 -21.89
N ASP A 133 5.57 9.30 -22.69
CA ASP A 133 4.69 10.38 -23.16
C ASP A 133 3.64 10.78 -22.09
N LEU A 134 3.62 10.10 -20.95
CA LEU A 134 2.67 10.34 -19.86
C LEU A 134 3.22 11.41 -18.89
N SER A 135 2.31 12.24 -18.38
CA SER A 135 2.60 13.10 -17.23
C SER A 135 2.89 12.26 -15.96
N ALA A 136 3.52 12.87 -14.95
CA ALA A 136 3.85 12.16 -13.70
C ALA A 136 2.61 11.54 -13.02
N GLY A 137 1.48 12.24 -12.99
CA GLY A 137 0.22 11.71 -12.45
C GLY A 137 -0.39 10.59 -13.30
N GLU A 138 -0.28 10.66 -14.63
CA GLU A 138 -0.72 9.58 -15.52
C GLU A 138 0.15 8.33 -15.36
N LYS A 139 1.47 8.50 -15.26
CA LYS A 139 2.41 7.42 -14.91
C LYS A 139 1.99 6.75 -13.60
N ARG A 140 1.63 7.56 -12.59
CA ARG A 140 1.19 7.06 -11.30
C ARG A 140 -0.06 6.19 -11.39
N ILE A 141 -1.05 6.61 -12.18
CA ILE A 141 -2.29 5.84 -12.40
C ILE A 141 -1.98 4.50 -13.08
N ILE A 142 -1.04 4.48 -14.04
CA ILE A 142 -0.60 3.23 -14.69
C ILE A 142 0.11 2.31 -13.72
N GLU A 143 0.99 2.82 -12.85
CA GLU A 143 1.66 2.03 -11.81
C GLU A 143 0.68 1.43 -10.81
N ILE A 144 -0.33 2.20 -10.39
CA ILE A 144 -1.41 1.71 -9.54
C ILE A 144 -2.17 0.59 -10.27
N ALA A 145 -2.62 0.83 -11.51
CA ALA A 145 -3.31 -0.19 -12.30
C ALA A 145 -2.46 -1.47 -12.48
N GLY A 146 -1.14 -1.32 -12.65
CA GLY A 146 -0.17 -2.41 -12.69
C GLY A 146 -0.12 -3.24 -11.41
N ALA A 147 -0.22 -2.61 -10.24
CA ALA A 147 -0.26 -3.31 -8.96
C ALA A 147 -1.51 -4.20 -8.82
N PHE A 148 -2.63 -3.77 -9.39
CA PHE A 148 -3.91 -4.50 -9.41
C PHE A 148 -4.14 -5.31 -10.70
N LEU A 149 -3.14 -5.40 -11.57
CA LEU A 149 -3.29 -5.92 -12.93
C LEU A 149 -3.90 -7.32 -12.99
N ILE A 150 -3.56 -8.16 -12.01
CA ILE A 150 -4.07 -9.53 -11.87
C ILE A 150 -5.12 -9.52 -10.75
N ASP A 151 -6.34 -9.98 -11.02
CA ASP A 151 -7.38 -9.97 -9.99
C ASP A 151 -7.11 -10.96 -8.84
N SER A 152 -6.42 -12.08 -9.12
CA SER A 152 -6.10 -13.11 -8.11
C SER A 152 -5.14 -12.68 -7.00
N LYS A 153 -4.76 -11.39 -6.93
CA LYS A 153 -3.90 -10.87 -5.87
C LYS A 153 -4.69 -10.78 -4.57
N ASP A 154 -4.17 -11.45 -3.53
CA ASP A 154 -4.72 -11.41 -2.16
C ASP A 154 -4.22 -10.16 -1.41
N VAL A 155 -3.05 -9.65 -1.80
CA VAL A 155 -2.35 -8.52 -1.16
C VAL A 155 -1.96 -7.50 -2.20
N ILE A 156 -2.18 -6.22 -1.90
CA ILE A 156 -1.66 -5.10 -2.69
C ILE A 156 -0.75 -4.26 -1.81
N ILE A 157 0.49 -4.04 -2.25
CA ILE A 157 1.50 -3.23 -1.56
C ILE A 157 1.73 -1.95 -2.35
N LEU A 158 1.55 -0.81 -1.69
CA LEU A 158 1.66 0.51 -2.30
C LEU A 158 2.66 1.37 -1.52
N ASP A 159 3.73 1.81 -2.18
CA ASP A 159 4.72 2.74 -1.60
C ASP A 159 4.49 4.15 -2.16
N GLU A 160 4.07 5.07 -1.29
CA GLU A 160 3.65 6.46 -1.57
C GLU A 160 2.54 6.62 -2.63
N PRO A 161 1.43 5.84 -2.62
CA PRO A 161 0.43 5.76 -3.70
C PRO A 161 -0.09 7.10 -4.23
N PHE A 162 -0.20 8.11 -3.37
CA PHE A 162 -0.80 9.41 -3.66
C PHE A 162 0.17 10.42 -4.32
N SER A 163 1.47 10.15 -4.29
CA SER A 163 2.47 11.03 -4.92
C SER A 163 2.15 11.34 -6.39
N ASN A 164 2.33 12.61 -6.78
CA ASN A 164 2.06 13.15 -8.12
C ASN A 164 0.58 13.11 -8.57
N LEU A 165 -0.36 12.71 -7.72
CA LEU A 165 -1.79 12.84 -7.99
C LEU A 165 -2.30 14.21 -7.54
N ASP A 166 -3.19 14.78 -8.34
CA ASP A 166 -4.00 15.91 -7.90
C ASP A 166 -5.07 15.46 -6.89
N SER A 167 -5.73 16.41 -6.24
CA SER A 167 -6.75 16.15 -5.21
C SER A 167 -7.88 15.25 -5.72
N ASN A 168 -8.34 15.45 -6.95
CA ASN A 168 -9.41 14.64 -7.55
C ASN A 168 -8.98 13.18 -7.72
N ASN A 169 -7.78 12.94 -8.27
CA ASN A 169 -7.27 11.59 -8.46
C ASN A 169 -6.91 10.92 -7.11
N SER A 170 -6.49 11.68 -6.10
CA SER A 170 -6.28 11.16 -4.74
C SER A 170 -7.58 10.68 -4.09
N LEU A 171 -8.70 11.39 -4.32
CA LEU A 171 -10.03 10.94 -3.88
C LEU A 171 -10.47 9.66 -4.61
N VAL A 172 -10.30 9.60 -5.93
CA VAL A 172 -10.59 8.39 -6.72
C VAL A 172 -9.79 7.19 -6.22
N LEU A 173 -8.49 7.39 -5.95
CA LEU A 173 -7.64 6.34 -5.39
C LEU A 173 -8.13 5.90 -4.01
N SER A 174 -8.50 6.84 -3.13
CA SER A 174 -9.03 6.51 -1.80
C SER A 174 -10.28 5.63 -1.87
N GLU A 175 -11.21 5.93 -2.78
CA GLU A 175 -12.42 5.14 -3.00
C GLU A 175 -12.12 3.77 -3.62
N LEU A 176 -11.18 3.69 -4.58
CA LEU A 176 -10.68 2.42 -5.10
C LEU A 176 -10.11 1.56 -3.96
N LEU A 177 -9.25 2.10 -3.12
CA LEU A 177 -8.63 1.36 -2.03
C LEU A 177 -9.67 0.86 -1.01
N LYS A 178 -10.67 1.68 -0.67
CA LYS A 178 -11.82 1.27 0.18
C LYS A 178 -12.63 0.13 -0.44
N LEU A 179 -12.85 0.17 -1.75
CA LEU A 179 -13.61 -0.86 -2.44
C LEU A 179 -12.83 -2.18 -2.45
N GLU A 180 -11.58 -2.13 -2.88
CA GLU A 180 -10.72 -3.31 -3.01
C GLU A 180 -10.38 -3.94 -1.66
N SER A 181 -10.29 -3.14 -0.59
CA SER A 181 -9.98 -3.63 0.75
C SER A 181 -11.05 -4.56 1.33
N LYS A 182 -12.26 -4.57 0.76
CA LYS A 182 -13.32 -5.52 1.14
C LYS A 182 -12.92 -6.95 0.86
N ASP A 183 -12.10 -7.21 -0.15
CA ASP A 183 -11.70 -8.55 -0.57
C ASP A 183 -10.19 -8.78 -0.58
N LYS A 184 -9.40 -7.71 -0.69
CA LYS A 184 -7.94 -7.74 -0.74
C LYS A 184 -7.37 -7.08 0.51
N THR A 185 -6.16 -7.48 0.89
CA THR A 185 -5.43 -6.82 1.98
C THR A 185 -4.52 -5.78 1.38
N ILE A 186 -4.67 -4.52 1.79
CA ILE A 186 -3.89 -3.42 1.22
C ILE A 186 -2.87 -2.97 2.26
N ILE A 187 -1.60 -2.89 1.88
CA ILE A 187 -0.50 -2.40 2.73
C ILE A 187 0.08 -1.16 2.07
N ILE A 188 0.01 -0.04 2.78
CA ILE A 188 0.42 1.27 2.27
C ILE A 188 1.56 1.81 3.11
N VAL A 189 2.56 2.38 2.47
CA VAL A 189 3.45 3.37 3.08
C VAL A 189 3.06 4.71 2.51
N SER A 190 2.73 5.68 3.35
CA SER A 190 2.67 7.06 2.89
C SER A 190 3.01 8.06 3.99
N HIS A 191 3.50 9.22 3.56
CA HIS A 191 3.68 10.40 4.38
C HIS A 191 2.46 11.34 4.41
N GLU A 192 1.47 11.12 3.53
CA GLU A 192 0.27 11.95 3.40
C GLU A 192 -0.86 11.46 4.33
N GLU A 193 -0.80 11.86 5.61
CA GLU A 193 -1.77 11.39 6.62
C GLU A 193 -3.22 11.79 6.31
N GLU A 194 -3.43 12.97 5.72
CA GLU A 194 -4.76 13.49 5.39
C GLU A 194 -5.52 12.59 4.42
N ASN A 195 -4.87 12.10 3.36
CA ASN A 195 -5.47 11.21 2.37
C ASN A 195 -5.78 9.81 2.93
N LEU A 196 -5.12 9.43 4.03
CA LEU A 196 -5.17 8.07 4.58
C LEU A 196 -6.08 7.93 5.79
N ASN A 197 -6.27 8.98 6.58
CA ASN A 197 -6.93 8.89 7.88
C ASN A 197 -8.35 8.28 7.79
N ASP A 198 -9.09 8.58 6.74
CA ASP A 198 -10.47 8.11 6.56
C ASP A 198 -10.58 6.69 6.00
N ILE A 199 -9.55 6.20 5.33
CA ILE A 199 -9.58 4.89 4.67
C ILE A 199 -8.89 3.80 5.50
N VAL A 200 -7.84 4.14 6.24
CA VAL A 200 -7.01 3.17 6.97
C VAL A 200 -7.78 2.50 8.10
N ASP A 201 -7.69 1.17 8.18
CA ASP A 201 -8.28 0.38 9.26
C ASP A 201 -7.26 0.07 10.36
N PHE A 202 -5.98 -0.05 10.00
CA PHE A 202 -4.89 -0.38 10.93
C PHE A 202 -3.61 0.39 10.61
N TYR A 203 -2.95 0.90 11.65
CA TYR A 203 -1.59 1.41 11.57
C TYR A 203 -0.59 0.33 11.97
N ILE A 204 0.46 0.18 11.17
CA ILE A 204 1.65 -0.61 11.49
C ILE A 204 2.73 0.37 11.92
N GLU A 205 2.99 0.42 13.21
CA GLU A 205 3.96 1.32 13.82
C GLU A 205 5.29 0.61 14.01
N ILE A 206 6.38 1.27 13.63
CA ILE A 206 7.75 0.80 13.86
C ILE A 206 8.40 1.67 14.92
N ASN A 207 8.59 1.12 16.13
CA ASN A 207 9.21 1.80 17.26
C ASN A 207 10.19 0.83 17.94
N ASP A 208 11.35 1.34 18.37
CA ASP A 208 12.40 0.58 19.05
C ASP A 208 12.77 -0.76 18.38
N ARG A 209 12.81 -0.76 17.04
CA ARG A 209 13.14 -1.94 16.20
C ARG A 209 12.12 -3.08 16.32
N LYS A 210 10.96 -2.80 16.90
CA LYS A 210 9.80 -3.68 16.97
C LYS A 210 8.68 -3.12 16.11
N ILE A 211 7.68 -3.97 15.87
CA ILE A 211 6.52 -3.65 15.05
C ILE A 211 5.28 -3.86 15.91
N ARG A 212 4.33 -2.93 15.84
CA ARG A 212 3.02 -3.02 16.47
C ARG A 212 1.94 -2.74 15.45
N VAL A 213 0.83 -3.47 15.53
CA VAL A 213 -0.39 -3.16 14.77
C VAL A 213 -1.39 -2.51 15.72
N VAL A 214 -1.90 -1.36 15.33
CA VAL A 214 -2.88 -0.57 16.08
C VAL A 214 -4.10 -0.37 15.20
N LYS A 215 -5.30 -0.67 15.72
CA LYS A 215 -6.54 -0.40 14.99
C LYS A 215 -6.78 1.10 14.94
N ASN A 216 -7.12 1.63 13.76
CA ASN A 216 -7.51 3.02 13.61
C ASN A 216 -8.92 3.21 14.19
N ASN A 217 -9.02 3.94 15.29
CA ASN A 217 -10.31 4.32 15.87
C ASN A 217 -10.82 5.56 15.12
N LYS A 218 -11.55 5.35 14.02
CA LYS A 218 -12.16 6.38 13.16
C LYS A 218 -13.12 7.38 13.88
N ASN A 219 -13.19 7.36 15.22
CA ASN A 219 -14.19 8.05 16.05
C ASN A 219 -13.64 8.96 17.17
N ILE A 220 -12.36 9.31 17.22
CA ILE A 220 -11.89 10.23 18.29
C ILE A 220 -11.98 11.71 17.86
N LEU A 221 -11.76 12.04 16.59
CA LEU A 221 -11.78 13.44 16.13
C LEU A 221 -13.21 14.00 16.00
N ASN A 222 -14.18 13.22 15.51
CA ASN A 222 -15.58 13.70 15.42
C ASN A 222 -16.24 13.88 16.79
N ALA A 223 -15.89 13.07 17.78
CA ALA A 223 -16.44 13.20 19.14
C ALA A 223 -15.90 14.42 19.90
N GLU A 224 -14.69 14.89 19.59
CA GLU A 224 -14.14 16.13 20.16
C GLU A 224 -14.62 17.37 19.39
N TYR A 225 -14.75 17.27 18.06
CA TYR A 225 -15.33 18.34 17.23
C TYR A 225 -16.81 18.58 17.56
N ASP A 226 -17.62 17.51 17.68
CA ASP A 226 -19.03 17.63 18.10
C ASP A 226 -19.16 18.16 19.52
N LYS A 227 -18.24 17.82 20.44
CA LYS A 227 -18.24 18.38 21.80
C LYS A 227 -17.86 19.86 21.83
N GLN A 228 -16.98 20.34 20.95
CA GLN A 228 -16.63 21.76 20.82
C GLN A 228 -17.77 22.57 20.18
N VAL A 229 -18.37 22.07 19.10
CA VAL A 229 -19.52 22.72 18.43
C VAL A 229 -20.76 22.78 19.34
N THR A 230 -20.99 21.75 20.17
CA THR A 230 -22.10 21.76 21.13
C THR A 230 -21.85 22.71 22.31
N LYS A 231 -20.59 22.96 22.68
CA LYS A 231 -20.22 23.97 23.69
C LYS A 231 -20.39 25.39 23.15
N GLU A 232 -19.96 25.66 21.92
CA GLU A 232 -20.11 26.98 21.30
C GLU A 232 -21.59 27.34 21.05
N LYS A 233 -22.41 26.38 20.60
CA LYS A 233 -23.86 26.62 20.46
C LYS A 233 -24.57 26.89 21.79
N LYS A 234 -24.11 26.33 22.91
CA LYS A 234 -24.67 26.66 24.25
C LYS A 234 -24.27 28.05 24.73
N ILE A 235 -23.12 28.57 24.32
CA ILE A 235 -22.68 29.92 24.68
C ILE A 235 -23.50 30.97 23.91
N VAL A 236 -23.79 30.75 22.62
CA VAL A 236 -24.54 31.71 21.80
C VAL A 236 -26.01 31.86 22.25
N ILE A 237 -26.64 30.82 22.82
CA ILE A 237 -28.05 30.88 23.27
C ILE A 237 -28.22 31.66 24.60
N ASN A 238 -27.15 31.81 25.40
CA ASN A 238 -27.21 32.51 26.69
C ASN A 238 -26.95 34.03 26.60
N PHE A 239 -26.68 34.57 25.41
CA PHE A 239 -26.49 36.01 25.19
C PHE A 239 -27.70 36.70 24.52
N GLN A 240 -28.83 36.00 24.35
CA GLN A 240 -30.07 36.53 23.77
C GLN A 240 -31.28 36.44 24.71
N LYS A 241 -31.07 36.51 26.03
CA LYS A 241 -32.13 36.73 27.01
C LYS A 241 -31.81 37.91 27.91
#